data_AF-A0A0Q4KGC9-F1
#
_entry.id   AF-A0A0Q4KGC9-F1
#
_cell.length_a   1.000
_cell.length_b   1.000
_cell.length_c   1.000
_cell.angle_alpha   90.00
_cell.angle_beta   90.00
_cell.angle_gamma   90.00
#
_symmetry.space_group_name_H-M   'P 1'
#
loop_
_entity.id
_entity.type
_entity.pdbx_description
1 polymer ?
#
loop_
_entity_poly.entity_id
_entity_poly.type
_entity_poly.pdbx_seq_one_letter_code
_entity_poly.pdbx_strand_id
1 'polypeptide(L)'
;MRPLPPTGHVSVCDASGIVIQSQAAVAAFSAMLRNPTARSRRLAFVSDSALARIQIRRLSGREDIAFFDTVEQAEAWATAPDTP
;
A
#
# COMPACT_ATOMS: atom_id res chain seq x y z
N MET A 1 4.40 7.41 -24.59
CA MET A 1 3.86 7.18 -23.24
C MET A 1 3.60 8.53 -22.60
N ARG A 2 2.36 8.87 -22.24
CA ARG A 2 2.02 10.16 -21.62
C ARG A 2 2.21 10.05 -20.10
N PRO A 3 2.93 10.98 -19.43
CA PRO A 3 3.05 10.96 -17.98
C PRO A 3 1.67 11.19 -17.34
N LEU A 4 1.36 10.40 -16.31
CA LEU A 4 0.11 10.50 -15.56
C LEU A 4 0.14 11.77 -14.67
N PRO A 5 -1.00 12.45 -14.49
CA PRO A 5 -1.09 13.62 -13.63
C PRO A 5 -0.82 13.26 -12.16
N PRO A 6 -0.23 14.19 -11.37
CA PRO A 6 0.28 13.93 -10.02
C PRO A 6 -0.78 13.47 -9.01
N THR A 7 -2.06 13.66 -9.31
CA THR A 7 -3.20 13.25 -8.48
C THR A 7 -4.03 12.22 -9.26
N GLY A 8 -3.74 10.94 -9.03
CA GLY A 8 -4.43 9.83 -9.73
C GLY A 8 -3.69 8.50 -9.69
N HIS A 9 -2.43 8.49 -9.23
CA HIS A 9 -1.65 7.27 -9.10
C HIS A 9 -2.21 6.36 -8.02
N VAL A 10 -2.25 5.07 -8.35
CA VAL A 10 -2.57 4.00 -7.42
C VAL A 10 -1.38 3.05 -7.36
N SER A 11 -1.07 2.55 -6.17
CA SER A 11 0.03 1.61 -5.95
C SER A 11 -0.50 0.31 -5.36
N VAL A 12 -0.11 -0.80 -5.98
CA VAL A 12 -0.32 -2.15 -5.46
C VAL A 12 1.04 -2.69 -5.03
N CYS A 13 1.14 -3.09 -3.76
CA CYS A 13 2.36 -3.66 -3.18
C CYS A 13 2.07 -5.10 -2.76
N ASP A 14 2.66 -6.05 -3.48
CA ASP A 14 2.66 -7.44 -3.04
C ASP A 14 3.71 -7.65 -1.94
N ALA A 15 3.23 -8.05 -0.77
CA ALA A 15 4.01 -8.32 0.43
C ALA A 15 3.81 -9.75 0.94
N SER A 16 3.21 -10.65 0.15
CA SER A 16 2.94 -12.06 0.51
C SER A 16 4.19 -12.87 0.89
N GLY A 17 5.37 -12.47 0.41
CA GLY A 17 6.65 -13.07 0.82
C GLY A 17 7.40 -12.31 1.92
N ILE A 18 6.87 -11.17 2.40
CA ILE A 18 7.60 -10.28 3.30
C ILE A 18 7.31 -10.68 4.75
N VAL A 19 8.28 -11.35 5.36
CA VAL A 19 8.34 -11.49 6.82
C VAL A 19 8.85 -10.15 7.37
N ILE A 20 7.95 -9.22 7.68
CA ILE A 20 8.33 -7.95 8.32
C ILE A 20 8.84 -8.25 9.73
N GLN A 21 10.16 -8.41 9.85
CA GLN A 21 10.82 -8.77 11.11
C GLN A 21 11.89 -7.74 11.49
N SER A 22 12.46 -6.99 10.53
CA SER A 22 13.52 -6.04 10.81
C SER A 22 13.02 -4.59 10.93
N GLN A 23 13.49 -3.89 11.96
CA GLN A 23 13.27 -2.44 12.15
C GLN A 23 13.70 -1.63 10.92
N ALA A 24 14.68 -2.11 10.15
CA ALA A 24 15.13 -1.47 8.91
C ALA A 24 14.05 -1.52 7.82
N ALA A 25 13.37 -2.65 7.63
CA ALA A 25 12.27 -2.78 6.68
C ALA A 25 11.10 -1.86 7.08
N VAL A 26 10.80 -1.79 8.38
CA VAL A 26 9.81 -0.87 8.95
C VAL A 26 10.15 0.60 8.66
N ALA A 27 11.41 1.01 8.92
CA ALA A 27 11.85 2.38 8.70
C ALA A 27 11.81 2.79 7.21
N ALA A 28 12.27 1.91 6.32
CA ALA A 28 12.22 2.14 4.87
C ALA A 28 10.78 2.26 4.37
N PHE A 29 9.89 1.39 4.87
CA PHE A 29 8.49 1.41 4.54
C PHE A 29 7.78 2.68 5.03
N SER A 30 8.04 3.09 6.28
CA SER A 30 7.52 4.35 6.80
C SER A 30 8.06 5.58 6.05
N ALA A 31 9.31 5.55 5.58
CA ALA A 31 9.87 6.62 4.75
C ALA A 31 9.17 6.71 3.39
N MET A 32 8.89 5.56 2.76
CA MET A 32 8.13 5.49 1.51
C MET A 32 6.72 6.07 1.69
N LEU A 33 6.01 5.71 2.76
CA LEU A 33 4.65 6.21 3.03
C LEU A 33 4.58 7.72 3.30
N ARG A 34 5.64 8.29 3.89
CA ARG A 34 5.76 9.73 4.16
C ARG A 34 6.25 10.53 2.95
N ASN A 35 6.72 9.88 1.89
CA ASN A 35 7.25 10.57 0.72
C ASN A 35 6.09 11.23 -0.07
N PRO A 36 6.03 12.57 -0.15
CA PRO A 36 4.94 13.27 -0.84
C PRO A 36 4.92 13.02 -2.35
N THR A 37 6.04 12.61 -2.97
CA THR A 37 6.07 12.24 -4.39
C THR A 37 5.61 10.80 -4.65
N ALA A 38 5.61 9.95 -3.61
CA ALA A 38 5.03 8.61 -3.62
C ALA A 38 3.57 8.58 -3.12
N ARG A 39 2.95 9.76 -2.94
CA ARG A 39 1.59 9.91 -2.42
C ARG A 39 0.57 9.37 -3.43
N SER A 40 0.34 8.07 -3.34
CA SER A 40 -0.73 7.39 -4.06
C SER A 40 -2.08 7.74 -3.42
N ARG A 41 -3.12 7.82 -4.24
CA ARG A 41 -4.51 8.05 -3.82
C ARG A 41 -5.05 6.88 -3.00
N ARG A 42 -4.64 5.66 -3.36
CA ARG A 42 -4.97 4.40 -2.68
C ARG A 42 -3.72 3.52 -2.65
N LEU A 43 -3.54 2.81 -1.55
CA LEU A 43 -2.43 1.88 -1.33
C LEU A 43 -3.00 0.51 -0.97
N ALA A 44 -2.85 -0.45 -1.88
CA ALA A 44 -3.32 -1.81 -1.67
C ALA A 44 -2.14 -2.73 -1.34
N PHE A 45 -2.23 -3.48 -0.24
CA PHE A 45 -1.24 -4.47 0.17
C PHE A 45 -1.77 -5.88 0.02
N VAL A 46 -1.03 -6.74 -0.67
CA VAL A 46 -1.31 -8.19 -0.68
C VAL A 46 -0.44 -8.85 0.37
N SER A 47 -1.03 -9.53 1.34
CA SER A 47 -0.27 -10.18 2.42
C SER A 47 -1.10 -11.29 3.03
N ASP A 48 -0.59 -12.51 3.05
CA ASP A 48 -1.17 -13.66 3.75
C ASP A 48 -0.97 -13.62 5.28
N SER A 49 -0.01 -12.82 5.76
CA SER A 49 0.31 -12.68 7.17
C SER A 49 -0.57 -11.65 7.89
N ALA A 50 -1.41 -12.12 8.82
CA ALA A 50 -2.18 -11.25 9.72
C ALA A 50 -1.29 -10.33 10.58
N LEU A 51 -0.10 -10.81 10.97
CA LEU A 51 0.86 -10.04 11.77
C LEU A 51 1.44 -8.87 10.96
N ALA A 52 1.81 -9.11 9.70
CA ALA A 52 2.30 -8.07 8.81
C ALA A 52 1.25 -6.98 8.60
N ARG A 53 -0.03 -7.36 8.43
CA ARG A 53 -1.16 -6.41 8.32
C ARG A 53 -1.26 -5.50 9.54
N ILE A 54 -1.20 -6.05 10.75
CA ILE A 54 -1.26 -5.28 12.00
C ILE A 54 -0.08 -4.30 12.12
N GLN A 55 1.13 -4.74 11.76
CA GLN A 55 2.32 -3.88 11.79
C GLN A 55 2.22 -2.74 10.78
N ILE A 56 1.86 -3.03 9.53
CA ILE A 56 1.69 -2.02 8.47
C ILE A 56 0.63 -0.99 8.87
N ARG A 57 -0.52 -1.44 9.40
CA ARG A 57 -1.61 -0.56 9.86
C ARG A 57 -1.14 0.43 10.93
N ARG A 58 -0.31 -0.03 11.88
CA ARG A 58 0.25 0.83 12.94
C ARG A 58 1.24 1.86 12.39
N LEU A 59 2.02 1.48 11.39
CA LEU A 59 3.06 2.32 10.81
C LEU A 59 2.52 3.37 9.85
N SER A 60 1.39 3.09 9.22
CA SER A 60 0.87 3.94 8.15
C SER A 60 0.04 5.11 8.63
N GLY A 61 -0.73 4.96 9.72
CA GLY A 61 -1.58 6.03 10.27
C GLY A 61 -2.58 6.63 9.27
N ARG A 62 -2.86 5.91 8.17
CA ARG A 62 -3.58 6.36 6.98
C ARG A 62 -4.82 5.51 6.76
N GLU A 63 -5.95 6.16 6.46
CA GLU A 63 -7.23 5.49 6.19
C GLU A 63 -7.36 4.96 4.75
N ASP A 64 -6.52 5.44 3.83
CA ASP A 64 -6.52 5.08 2.40
C ASP A 64 -5.66 3.85 2.07
N ILE A 65 -5.50 2.95 3.04
CA ILE A 65 -4.76 1.69 2.92
C ILE A 65 -5.67 0.50 3.14
N ALA A 66 -5.66 -0.43 2.18
CA ALA A 66 -6.40 -1.69 2.26
C ALA A 66 -5.47 -2.91 2.09
N PHE A 67 -5.89 -4.03 2.67
CA PHE A 67 -5.14 -5.30 2.65
C PHE A 67 -5.97 -6.39 1.99
N PHE A 68 -5.31 -7.23 1.20
CA PHE A 68 -5.93 -8.26 0.37
C PHE A 68 -5.14 -9.56 0.45
N ASP A 69 -5.82 -10.66 0.14
CA ASP A 69 -5.19 -11.98 0.06
C ASP A 69 -4.60 -12.25 -1.32
N THR A 70 -5.14 -11.60 -2.36
CA THR A 70 -4.67 -11.77 -3.75
C THR A 70 -4.42 -10.43 -4.44
N VAL A 71 -3.54 -10.47 -5.45
CA VAL A 71 -3.21 -9.29 -6.29
C VAL A 71 -4.44 -8.81 -7.05
N GLU A 72 -5.29 -9.71 -7.53
CA GLU A 72 -6.49 -9.38 -8.30
C GLU A 72 -7.49 -8.58 -7.46
N GLN A 73 -7.66 -8.94 -6.18
CA GLN A 73 -8.50 -8.18 -5.24
C GLN A 73 -7.92 -6.79 -4.97
N ALA A 74 -6.60 -6.71 -4.81
CA ALA A 74 -5.90 -5.46 -4.57
C ALA A 74 -6.01 -4.50 -5.76
N GLU A 75 -5.81 -5.01 -6.97
CA GLU A 75 -5.95 -4.24 -8.21
C GLU A 75 -7.37 -3.75 -8.43
N ALA A 76 -8.37 -4.61 -8.25
CA ALA A 76 -9.78 -4.25 -8.42
C ALA A 76 -10.18 -3.08 -7.50
N TRP A 77 -9.77 -3.12 -6.23
CA TRP A 77 -10.03 -2.04 -5.28
C TRP A 77 -9.23 -0.77 -5.57
N ALA A 78 -7.96 -0.94 -5.96
CA ALA A 78 -7.06 0.15 -6.34
C ALA A 78 -7.64 0.98 -7.50
N THR A 79 -8.11 0.30 -8.55
CA THR A 79 -8.62 0.95 -9.77
C THR A 79 -10.10 1.31 -9.71
N ALA A 80 -10.83 0.86 -8.68
CA ALA A 80 -12.24 1.21 -8.53
C ALA A 80 -12.43 2.73 -8.50
N PRO A 81 -13.49 3.25 -9.13
CA PRO A 81 -13.81 4.68 -9.05
C PRO A 81 -13.95 5.13 -7.59
N ASP A 82 -13.69 6.40 -7.33
CA ASP A 82 -14.02 6.98 -6.03
C ASP A 82 -15.53 6.96 -5.85
N THR A 83 -16.00 6.25 -4.83
CA THR A 83 -17.38 6.41 -4.37
C THR A 83 -17.51 7.86 -3.87
N PRO A 84 -18.49 8.64 -4.37
CA PRO A 84 -18.65 10.06 -4.02
C PRO A 84 -18.93 10.29 -2.54
#